data_AF-A0A545SAL3-F1
#
_entry.id   AF-A0A545SAL3-F1
#
_cell.length_a   1.000
_cell.length_b   1.000
_cell.length_c   1.000
_cell.angle_alpha   90.00
_cell.angle_beta   90.00
_cell.angle_gamma   90.00
#
_symmetry.space_group_name_H-M   'P 1'
#
loop_
_entity.id
_entity.type
_entity.pdbx_description
1 polymer ?
#
loop_
_entity_poly.entity_id
_entity_poly.type
_entity_poly.pdbx_seq_one_letter_code
_entity_poly.pdbx_strand_id
1 'polypeptide(L)'
;MKKFNNLSKNEDSDFESLEKRILSLFFSGVYLSTKDIVEIGGKFGYELDFKPREVILKKLLIDAKKDGKFVDILSEIRAWLKSRAGVYSYLGDEHIDARDVISLWLHKAKTTDTILKNEILKAQNGAKA
;
A
#
# COMPACT_ATOMS: atom_id res chain seq x y z
N MET A 1 -19.72 -8.69 -23.79
CA MET A 1 -19.49 -8.91 -22.34
C MET A 1 -18.00 -9.15 -22.14
N LYS A 2 -17.28 -8.25 -21.45
CA LYS A 2 -15.82 -8.33 -21.29
C LYS A 2 -15.46 -9.54 -20.43
N LYS A 3 -14.52 -10.34 -20.93
CA LYS A 3 -13.94 -11.50 -20.23
C LYS A 3 -13.27 -11.01 -18.96
N PHE A 4 -13.70 -11.50 -17.80
CA PHE A 4 -12.90 -11.43 -16.59
C PHE A 4 -11.61 -12.20 -16.87
N ASN A 5 -10.48 -11.51 -16.88
CA ASN A 5 -9.18 -12.17 -16.96
C ASN A 5 -9.06 -13.08 -15.74
N ASN A 6 -9.06 -14.39 -15.96
CA ASN A 6 -8.61 -15.37 -14.99
C ASN A 6 -7.13 -15.10 -14.75
N LEU A 7 -6.82 -14.38 -13.66
CA LEU A 7 -5.49 -14.34 -13.09
C LEU A 7 -5.10 -15.78 -12.73
N SER A 8 -3.84 -16.15 -12.96
CA SER A 8 -3.38 -17.47 -12.56
C SER A 8 -3.49 -17.60 -11.03
N LYS A 9 -3.96 -18.75 -10.54
CA LYS A 9 -4.21 -19.03 -9.12
C LYS A 9 -3.00 -18.73 -8.20
N ASN A 10 -1.78 -18.67 -8.76
CA ASN A 10 -0.54 -18.35 -8.06
C ASN A 10 -0.33 -16.83 -7.84
N GLU A 11 -0.61 -15.99 -8.85
CA GLU A 11 -0.48 -14.52 -8.74
C GLU A 11 -1.47 -13.93 -7.73
N ASP A 12 -2.63 -14.59 -7.56
CA ASP A 12 -3.63 -14.19 -6.57
C ASP A 12 -3.13 -14.36 -5.13
N SER A 13 -2.23 -15.31 -4.87
CA SER A 13 -1.68 -15.58 -3.53
C SER A 13 -0.47 -14.69 -3.19
N ASP A 14 0.30 -14.29 -4.21
CA ASP A 14 1.56 -13.54 -4.05
C ASP A 14 1.36 -12.20 -3.31
N PHE A 15 0.21 -11.55 -3.52
CA PHE A 15 -0.05 -10.22 -2.97
C PHE A 15 -1.04 -10.18 -1.82
N GLU A 16 -1.75 -11.27 -1.52
CA GLU A 16 -2.82 -11.26 -0.51
C GLU A 16 -2.28 -10.85 0.88
N SER A 17 -1.12 -11.39 1.26
CA SER A 17 -0.47 -11.04 2.54
C SER A 17 -0.01 -9.58 2.59
N LEU A 18 0.55 -9.07 1.49
CA LEU A 18 1.03 -7.69 1.40
C LEU A 18 -0.14 -6.70 1.38
N GLU A 19 -1.15 -6.97 0.58
CA GLU A 19 -2.40 -6.21 0.50
C GLU A 19 -3.05 -6.08 1.88
N LYS A 20 -3.20 -7.20 2.61
CA LYS A 20 -3.76 -7.21 3.97
C LYS A 20 -2.97 -6.33 4.94
N ARG A 21 -1.64 -6.32 4.84
CA ARG A 21 -0.75 -5.48 5.68
C ARG A 21 -0.84 -3.99 5.34
N ILE A 22 -1.17 -3.65 4.10
CA ILE A 22 -1.34 -2.27 3.63
C ILE A 22 -2.75 -1.76 3.98
N LEU A 23 -3.79 -2.54 3.70
CA LEU A 23 -5.18 -2.08 3.75
C LEU A 23 -5.85 -2.23 5.11
N SER A 24 -5.46 -3.23 5.91
CA SER A 24 -6.10 -3.42 7.20
C SER A 24 -5.66 -2.34 8.18
N LEU A 25 -6.60 -1.53 8.66
CA LEU A 25 -6.34 -0.51 9.68
C LEU A 25 -5.75 -1.14 10.96
N PHE A 26 -6.13 -2.38 11.26
CA PHE A 26 -5.57 -3.12 12.39
C PHE A 26 -4.05 -3.33 12.25
N PHE A 27 -3.54 -3.54 11.04
CA PHE A 27 -2.11 -3.73 10.77
C PHE A 27 -1.38 -2.45 10.40
N SER A 28 -1.96 -1.62 9.52
CA SER A 28 -1.30 -0.44 8.96
C SER A 28 -1.35 0.79 9.85
N GLY A 29 -2.36 0.89 10.73
CA GLY A 29 -2.62 2.10 11.51
C GLY A 29 -3.05 3.30 10.67
N VAL A 30 -3.13 3.18 9.34
CA VAL A 30 -3.51 4.25 8.40
C VAL A 30 -4.51 3.71 7.39
N TYR A 31 -5.63 4.41 7.21
CA TYR A 31 -6.63 4.03 6.22
C TYR A 31 -6.23 4.50 4.82
N LEU A 32 -5.97 3.55 3.92
CA LEU A 32 -5.74 3.79 2.49
C LEU A 32 -7.07 3.61 1.73
N SER A 33 -7.61 4.69 1.19
CA SER A 33 -8.89 4.69 0.48
C SER A 33 -8.73 4.28 -0.98
N THR A 34 -9.85 3.98 -1.65
CA THR A 34 -9.87 3.75 -3.10
C THR A 34 -9.34 4.95 -3.86
N LYS A 35 -9.69 6.17 -3.45
CA LYS A 35 -9.22 7.40 -4.07
C LYS A 35 -7.70 7.52 -3.98
N ASP A 36 -7.12 7.25 -2.82
CA ASP A 36 -5.66 7.28 -2.63
C ASP A 36 -4.96 6.29 -3.57
N ILE A 37 -5.50 5.08 -3.72
CA ILE A 37 -4.91 4.05 -4.61
C ILE A 37 -4.98 4.49 -6.08
N VAL A 38 -6.10 5.06 -6.50
CA VAL A 38 -6.26 5.63 -7.85
C VAL A 38 -5.26 6.77 -8.08
N GLU A 39 -5.10 7.68 -7.13
CA GLU A 39 -4.14 8.79 -7.23
C GLU A 39 -2.70 8.29 -7.28
N ILE A 40 -2.34 7.30 -6.47
CA ILE A 40 -1.02 6.65 -6.50
C ILE A 40 -0.77 6.02 -7.87
N GLY A 41 -1.71 5.20 -8.37
CA GLY A 41 -1.57 4.56 -9.68
C GLY A 41 -1.49 5.58 -10.82
N GLY A 42 -2.29 6.64 -10.75
CA GLY A 42 -2.32 7.70 -11.76
C GLY A 42 -0.97 8.40 -11.95
N LYS A 43 -0.17 8.57 -10.87
CA LYS A 43 1.20 9.13 -10.96
C LYS A 43 2.14 8.31 -11.86
N PHE A 44 1.84 7.03 -12.08
CA PHE A 44 2.64 6.12 -12.90
C PHE A 44 1.96 5.75 -14.23
N GLY A 45 0.84 6.40 -14.56
CA GLY A 45 0.07 6.18 -15.79
C GLY A 45 -0.94 5.05 -15.72
N TYR A 46 -1.31 4.56 -14.52
CA TYR A 46 -2.36 3.55 -14.37
C TYR A 46 -3.74 4.20 -14.33
N GLU A 47 -4.61 3.81 -15.25
CA GLU A 47 -6.03 4.13 -15.22
C GLU A 47 -6.79 3.03 -14.46
N LEU A 48 -7.13 3.31 -13.19
CA LEU A 48 -7.81 2.37 -12.31
C LEU A 48 -9.30 2.71 -12.19
N ASP A 49 -10.17 1.73 -12.43
CA ASP A 49 -11.61 1.84 -12.15
C ASP A 49 -11.85 1.97 -10.63
N PHE A 50 -12.81 2.79 -10.22
CA PHE A 50 -13.28 2.83 -8.83
C PHE A 50 -13.98 1.51 -8.45
N LYS A 51 -13.24 0.62 -7.80
CA LYS A 51 -13.68 -0.68 -7.25
C LYS A 51 -13.27 -0.79 -5.78
N PRO A 52 -13.68 -1.86 -5.05
CA PRO A 52 -13.18 -2.09 -3.70
C PRO A 52 -11.66 -2.03 -3.63
N ARG A 53 -11.14 -1.42 -2.56
CA ARG A 53 -9.71 -1.11 -2.36
C ARG A 53 -8.80 -2.34 -2.50
N GLU A 54 -9.28 -3.51 -2.08
CA GLU A 54 -8.60 -4.81 -2.21
C GLU A 54 -8.37 -5.14 -3.69
N VAL A 55 -9.44 -5.06 -4.49
CA VAL A 55 -9.43 -5.37 -5.93
C VAL A 55 -8.49 -4.44 -6.70
N ILE A 56 -8.57 -3.14 -6.44
CA ILE A 56 -7.77 -2.15 -7.17
C ILE A 56 -6.31 -2.16 -6.73
N LEU A 57 -6.01 -2.35 -5.45
CA LEU A 57 -4.63 -2.39 -4.98
C LEU A 57 -3.96 -3.62 -5.56
N LYS A 58 -4.63 -4.78 -5.50
CA LYS A 58 -4.11 -6.01 -6.10
C LYS A 58 -3.87 -5.86 -7.60
N LYS A 59 -4.82 -5.28 -8.33
CA LYS A 59 -4.66 -4.98 -9.76
C LYS A 59 -3.46 -4.06 -10.01
N LEU A 60 -3.33 -2.98 -9.25
CA LEU A 60 -2.21 -2.05 -9.36
C LEU A 60 -0.86 -2.75 -9.11
N LEU A 61 -0.76 -3.60 -8.09
CA LEU A 61 0.48 -4.33 -7.78
C LEU A 61 0.85 -5.34 -8.88
N ILE A 62 -0.14 -6.04 -9.45
CA ILE A 62 0.06 -6.99 -10.56
C ILE A 62 0.51 -6.25 -11.82
N ASP A 63 -0.20 -5.19 -12.21
CA ASP A 63 0.10 -4.42 -13.41
C ASP A 63 1.48 -3.75 -13.26
N ALA A 64 1.81 -3.21 -12.08
CA ALA A 64 3.12 -2.65 -11.78
C ALA A 64 4.26 -3.67 -11.83
N LYS A 65 4.02 -4.92 -11.39
CA LYS A 65 5.02 -6.00 -11.53
C LYS A 65 5.26 -6.37 -12.99
N LYS A 66 4.21 -6.40 -13.81
CA LYS A 66 4.31 -6.67 -15.26
C LYS A 66 5.08 -5.56 -16.00
N ASP A 67 4.89 -4.31 -15.60
CA ASP A 67 5.52 -3.16 -16.24
C ASP A 67 6.90 -2.79 -15.67
N GLY A 68 7.42 -3.56 -14.70
CA GLY A 68 8.69 -3.27 -14.04
C GLY A 68 8.65 -2.06 -13.08
N LYS A 69 7.46 -1.52 -12.77
CA LYS A 69 7.24 -0.36 -11.89
C LYS A 69 6.87 -0.74 -10.45
N PHE A 70 6.98 -2.02 -10.08
CA PHE A 70 6.57 -2.51 -8.77
C PHE A 70 7.28 -1.81 -7.61
N VAL A 71 8.59 -1.60 -7.73
CA VAL A 71 9.41 -0.89 -6.73
C VAL A 71 8.95 0.56 -6.58
N ASP A 72 8.60 1.22 -7.68
CA ASP A 72 8.16 2.61 -7.67
C ASP A 72 6.80 2.75 -6.99
N ILE A 73 5.86 1.85 -7.29
CA ILE A 73 4.54 1.82 -6.64
C ILE A 73 4.66 1.57 -5.13
N LEU A 74 5.47 0.60 -4.71
CA LEU A 74 5.68 0.38 -3.27
C LEU A 74 6.34 1.56 -2.59
N SER A 75 7.27 2.24 -3.29
CA SER A 75 7.93 3.44 -2.78
C SER A 75 6.96 4.61 -2.62
N GLU A 76 6.02 4.76 -3.55
CA GLU A 76 4.97 5.78 -3.48
C GLU A 76 3.96 5.49 -2.37
N ILE A 77 3.50 4.24 -2.22
CA ILE A 77 2.64 3.83 -1.09
C ILE A 77 3.34 4.14 0.24
N ARG A 78 4.64 3.87 0.31
CA ARG A 78 5.45 4.16 1.50
C ARG A 78 5.56 5.67 1.77
N ALA A 79 5.75 6.49 0.74
CA ALA A 79 5.78 7.94 0.87
C ALA A 79 4.42 8.49 1.36
N TRP A 80 3.32 8.01 0.77
CA TRP A 80 1.96 8.32 1.21
C TRP A 80 1.73 7.94 2.67
N LEU A 81 2.13 6.73 3.09
CA LEU A 81 1.99 6.23 4.46
C LEU A 81 2.70 7.15 5.46
N LYS A 82 3.94 7.57 5.14
CA LYS A 82 4.71 8.50 5.98
C LYS A 82 4.07 9.88 6.07
N SER A 83 3.54 10.39 4.96
CA SER A 83 2.82 11.66 4.96
C SER A 83 1.62 11.61 5.91
N ARG A 84 0.82 10.54 5.86
CA ARG A 84 -0.31 10.33 6.78
C ARG A 84 0.12 10.16 8.22
N ALA A 85 1.19 9.40 8.47
CA ALA A 85 1.76 9.26 9.81
C ALA A 85 2.28 10.61 10.35
N GLY A 86 2.82 11.49 9.51
CA GLY A 86 3.19 12.85 9.89
C GLY A 86 2.00 13.67 10.40
N VAL A 87 0.85 13.56 9.74
CA VAL A 87 -0.40 14.19 10.19
C VAL A 87 -0.83 13.64 11.56
N TYR A 88 -0.75 12.33 11.76
CA TYR A 88 -1.09 11.73 13.05
C TYR A 88 -0.15 12.16 14.16
N SER A 89 1.16 12.25 13.89
CA SER A 89 2.13 12.76 14.86
C SER A 89 1.77 14.18 15.30
N TYR A 90 1.51 15.07 14.35
CA TYR A 90 1.07 16.43 14.64
C TYR A 90 -0.20 16.45 15.51
N LEU A 91 -1.21 15.66 15.16
CA LEU A 91 -2.44 15.56 15.95
C LEU A 91 -2.20 15.03 17.37
N GLY A 92 -1.25 14.11 17.55
CA GLY A 92 -0.88 13.58 18.87
C GLY A 92 -0.14 14.60 19.74
N ASP A 93 0.55 15.56 19.13
CA ASP A 93 1.20 16.67 19.82
C ASP A 93 0.17 17.76 20.20
N GLU A 94 -0.80 18.03 19.34
CA GLU A 94 -1.87 19.03 19.57
C GLU A 94 -3.00 18.55 20.50
N HIS A 95 -3.25 17.24 20.56
CA HIS A 95 -4.33 16.64 21.34
C HIS A 95 -3.79 15.58 22.31
N ILE A 96 -3.37 16.04 23.49
CA ILE A 96 -2.67 15.20 24.47
C ILE A 96 -3.51 14.01 24.97
N ASP A 97 -4.83 14.17 25.03
CA ASP A 97 -5.80 13.15 25.40
C ASP A 97 -5.91 12.02 24.36
N ALA A 98 -5.64 12.32 23.08
CA ALA A 98 -5.61 11.35 22.00
C ALA A 98 -4.22 10.73 21.75
N ARG A 99 -3.18 11.21 22.43
CA ARG A 99 -1.78 10.85 22.16
C ARG A 99 -1.51 9.35 22.25
N ASP A 100 -2.10 8.66 23.22
CA ASP A 100 -1.88 7.23 23.43
C ASP A 100 -2.42 6.40 22.27
N VAL A 101 -3.66 6.65 21.84
CA VAL A 101 -4.27 5.94 20.71
C VAL A 101 -3.56 6.27 19.40
N ILE A 102 -3.16 7.53 19.21
CA ILE A 102 -2.37 7.96 18.05
C ILE A 102 -1.00 7.28 18.02
N SER A 103 -0.34 7.13 19.17
CA SER A 103 0.96 6.44 19.26
C SER A 103 0.87 4.98 18.83
N LEU A 104 -0.24 4.30 19.14
CA LEU A 104 -0.50 2.95 18.63
C LEU A 104 -0.64 2.91 17.10
N TRP A 105 -1.32 3.89 16.51
CA TRP A 105 -1.44 4.01 15.05
C TRP A 105 -0.09 4.30 14.38
N LEU A 106 0.72 5.18 14.97
CA LEU A 106 2.07 5.48 14.50
C LEU A 106 2.99 4.25 14.55
N HIS A 107 2.89 3.44 15.62
CA HIS A 107 3.66 2.20 15.73
C HIS A 107 3.31 1.20 14.61
N LYS A 108 2.01 1.08 14.31
CA LYS A 108 1.51 0.25 13.20
C LYS A 108 1.99 0.77 11.84
N ALA A 109 1.91 2.09 11.62
CA ALA A 109 2.41 2.71 10.39
C ALA A 109 3.92 2.45 10.20
N LYS A 110 4.72 2.53 11.26
CA LYS A 110 6.15 2.21 11.22
C LYS A 110 6.42 0.74 10.89
N THR A 111 5.59 -0.16 11.41
CA THR A 111 5.68 -1.59 11.12
C THR A 111 5.38 -1.86 9.63
N THR A 112 4.33 -1.25 9.09
CA THR A 112 4.00 -1.34 7.67
C THR A 112 5.05 -0.69 6.76
N ASP A 113 5.65 0.44 7.16
CA ASP A 113 6.81 1.04 6.47
C ASP A 113 7.97 0.05 6.33
N THR A 114 8.24 -0.68 7.40
CA THR A 114 9.32 -1.69 7.45
C THR A 114 9.00 -2.86 6.51
N ILE A 115 7.76 -3.33 6.49
CA ILE A 115 7.30 -4.37 5.55
C ILE A 115 7.48 -3.91 4.10
N LEU A 116 7.01 -2.71 3.76
CA LEU A 116 7.14 -2.16 2.40
C LEU A 116 8.61 -2.01 2.00
N LYS A 117 9.46 -1.52 2.90
CA LYS A 117 10.92 -1.43 2.67
C LYS A 117 11.51 -2.81 2.37
N ASN A 118 11.13 -3.84 3.11
CA ASN A 118 11.62 -5.20 2.88
C ASN A 118 11.15 -5.77 1.55
N GLU A 119 9.90 -5.53 1.15
CA GLU A 119 9.39 -5.95 -0.16
C GLU A 119 10.10 -5.23 -1.32
N ILE A 120 10.41 -3.94 -1.17
CA ILE A 120 11.23 -3.20 -2.15
C ILE A 120 12.62 -3.84 -2.28
N LEU A 121 13.28 -4.12 -1.16
CA LEU A 121 14.62 -4.75 -1.17
C LEU A 121 14.59 -6.15 -1.81
N LYS A 122 13.56 -6.95 -1.50
CA LYS A 122 13.37 -8.26 -2.13
C LYS A 122 13.19 -8.13 -3.64
N ALA A 123 12.35 -7.21 -4.11
CA ALA A 123 12.11 -6.98 -5.53
C ALA A 123 13.39 -6.51 -6.26
N GLN A 124 14.17 -5.62 -5.64
CA GLN A 124 15.45 -5.14 -6.18
C GLN A 124 16.53 -6.23 -6.23
N ASN A 125 16.56 -7.13 -5.25
CA ASN A 125 17.53 -8.23 -5.21
C ASN A 125 17.14 -9.38 -6.14
N GLY A 126 15.85 -9.67 -6.27
CA GLY A 126 15.34 -10.67 -7.22
C GLY A 126 15.49 -10.27 -8.68
N ALA A 127 15.54 -8.97 -8.99
CA ALA A 127 15.81 -8.46 -10.33
C ALA A 127 17.30 -8.53 -10.75
N LYS A 128 18.20 -8.87 -9.82
CA LYS A 128 19.66 -8.96 -10.04
C LYS A 128 20.17 -10.40 -10.19
N ALA A 129 19.28 -11.40 -10.13
CA ALA A 129 19.59 -12.82 -10.32
C ALA A 129 19.07 -13.28 -11.69
#